data_AF-A0A539CZT0-F1
#
_entry.id   AF-A0A539CZT0-F1
#
_cell.length_a   1.000
_cell.length_b   1.000
_cell.length_c   1.000
_cell.angle_alpha   90.00
_cell.angle_beta   90.00
_cell.angle_gamma   90.00
#
_symmetry.space_group_name_H-M   'P 1'
#
loop_
_entity.id
_entity.type
_entity.pdbx_description
1 polymer ?
#
loop_
_entity_poly.entity_id
_entity_poly.type
_entity_poly.pdbx_seq_one_letter_code
_entity_poly.pdbx_strand_id
1 'polypeptide(L)' 'FCEVKPEMPCVWVDAFNGSRLMQKGDRILEIQTPVDHRLKHSSSWLREVRRIRGIEPGGTRAP' A
#
# COMPACT_ATOMS: atom_id res chain seq x y z
N PHE A 1 -11.34 -19.81 -7.24
CA PHE A 1 -12.10 -18.68 -7.79
C PHE A 1 -11.12 -17.52 -7.94
N CYS A 2 -10.52 -17.35 -9.11
CA CYS A 2 -9.53 -16.30 -9.34
C CYS A 2 -10.23 -15.14 -10.02
N GLU A 3 -10.79 -14.28 -9.18
CA GLU A 3 -11.29 -12.95 -9.49
C GLU A 3 -12.23 -12.83 -10.70
N VAL A 4 -13.45 -13.34 -10.51
CA VAL A 4 -14.67 -13.06 -11.31
C VAL A 4 -14.65 -13.54 -12.77
N LYS A 5 -13.50 -13.60 -13.45
CA LYS A 5 -13.32 -13.96 -14.85
C LYS A 5 -12.15 -14.92 -15.03
N PRO A 6 -12.40 -16.18 -15.46
CA PRO A 6 -11.37 -17.20 -15.60
C PRO A 6 -10.24 -16.86 -16.57
N GLU A 7 -10.49 -15.96 -17.53
CA GLU A 7 -9.47 -15.54 -18.52
C GLU A 7 -8.48 -14.52 -17.96
N MET A 8 -8.79 -13.88 -16.82
CA MET A 8 -7.92 -12.88 -16.21
C MET A 8 -6.85 -13.54 -15.33
N PRO A 9 -5.61 -13.00 -15.34
CA PRO A 9 -4.57 -13.46 -14.43
C PRO A 9 -5.01 -13.28 -12.98
N CYS A 10 -4.73 -14.29 -12.17
CA CYS A 10 -5.11 -14.28 -10.77
C CYS A 10 -4.11 -13.46 -9.97
N VAL A 11 -4.39 -12.17 -9.79
CA VAL A 11 -3.47 -11.23 -9.14
C VAL A 11 -3.01 -11.70 -7.76
N TRP A 12 -3.88 -12.40 -7.01
CA TRP A 12 -3.55 -12.96 -5.70
C TRP A 12 -2.57 -14.14 -5.78
N VAL A 13 -2.69 -15.00 -6.78
CA VAL A 13 -1.75 -16.11 -6.98
C VAL A 13 -0.40 -15.55 -7.42
N ASP A 14 -0.39 -14.57 -8.31
CA ASP A 14 0.83 -13.91 -8.75
C ASP A 14 1.53 -13.18 -7.61
N ALA A 15 0.77 -12.46 -6.77
CA ALA A 15 1.29 -11.81 -5.57
C ALA A 15 1.88 -12.82 -4.57
N PHE A 16 1.22 -13.97 -4.37
CA PHE A 16 1.72 -15.03 -3.50
C PHE A 16 3.00 -15.69 -4.03
N ASN A 17 3.06 -15.96 -5.33
CA ASN A 17 4.28 -16.47 -5.96
C ASN A 17 5.42 -15.45 -5.87
N GLY A 18 5.11 -14.17 -6.11
CA GLY A 18 6.06 -13.08 -6.00
C GLY A 18 6.60 -12.89 -4.57
N SER A 19 5.76 -13.07 -3.54
CA SER A 19 6.22 -12.92 -2.15
C SER A 19 7.34 -13.91 -1.80
N ARG A 20 7.31 -15.12 -2.37
CA ARG A 20 8.36 -16.15 -2.16
C ARG A 20 9.73 -15.73 -2.68
N LEU A 21 9.80 -14.74 -3.57
CA LEU A 21 11.02 -14.17 -4.11
C LEU A 21 11.51 -12.94 -3.33
N MET A 22 10.70 -12.42 -2.41
CA MET A 22 11.00 -11.22 -1.62
C MET A 22 11.60 -11.56 -0.25
N GLN A 23 12.37 -10.62 0.30
CA GLN A 23 12.76 -10.69 1.71
C GLN A 23 11.50 -10.56 2.59
N LYS A 24 11.37 -11.43 3.60
CA LYS A 24 10.18 -11.52 4.47
C LYS A 24 8.88 -11.83 3.70
N GLY A 25 8.98 -12.74 2.73
CA GLY A 25 7.86 -13.18 1.87
C GLY A 25 6.69 -13.83 2.59
N ASP A 26 6.91 -14.29 3.82
CA ASP A 26 5.92 -14.82 4.75
C ASP A 26 4.93 -13.75 5.25
N ARG A 27 5.29 -12.46 5.19
CA ARG A 27 4.42 -11.36 5.61
C ARG A 27 3.13 -11.23 4.80
N ILE A 28 3.02 -11.86 3.64
CA ILE A 28 1.75 -11.91 2.88
C ILE A 28 0.64 -12.61 3.68
N LEU A 29 1.00 -13.43 4.67
CA LEU A 29 0.06 -14.09 5.58
C LEU A 29 -0.38 -13.20 6.76
N GLU A 30 0.29 -12.06 6.97
CA GLU A 30 -0.05 -11.12 8.04
C GLU A 30 -1.33 -10.35 7.68
N ILE A 31 -2.35 -10.50 8.52
CA ILE A 31 -3.57 -9.70 8.42
C ILE A 31 -3.22 -8.24 8.73
N GLN A 32 -3.36 -7.38 7.73
CA GLN A 32 -3.12 -5.95 7.87
C GLN A 32 -4.26 -5.28 8.64
N THR A 33 -3.93 -4.21 9.37
CA THR A 33 -4.94 -3.39 10.05
C THR A 33 -5.89 -2.75 9.03
N PRO A 34 -7.13 -2.42 9.44
CA PRO A 34 -8.07 -1.71 8.57
C PRO A 34 -7.46 -0.46 7.96
N VAL A 35 -7.74 -0.23 6.67
CA VAL A 35 -7.30 0.97 5.97
C VAL A 35 -7.97 2.21 6.58
N ASP A 36 -7.22 3.28 6.81
CA ASP A 36 -7.78 4.54 7.28
C ASP A 36 -8.52 5.27 6.14
N HIS A 37 -9.84 5.09 6.10
CA HIS A 37 -10.70 5.70 5.08
C HIS A 37 -10.83 7.23 5.20
N ARG A 38 -10.39 7.86 6.30
CA ARG A 38 -10.39 9.34 6.41
C ARG A 38 -9.44 9.98 5.41
N LEU A 39 -8.45 9.21 4.95
CA LEU A 39 -7.41 9.65 4.03
C LEU A 39 -7.78 9.44 2.55
N LYS A 40 -9.03 9.04 2.27
CA LYS A 40 -9.55 8.92 0.91
C LYS A 40 -9.39 10.22 0.12
N HIS A 41 -9.30 10.10 -1.21
CA HIS A 41 -9.08 11.23 -2.13
C HIS A 41 -7.78 12.01 -1.89
N SER A 42 -6.80 11.43 -1.18
CA SER A 42 -5.48 12.02 -0.99
C SER A 42 -4.35 11.05 -1.35
N SER A 43 -3.22 11.55 -1.81
CA SER A 43 -2.05 10.72 -2.16
C SER A 43 -1.26 10.33 -0.90
N SER A 44 -1.09 9.02 -0.69
CA SER A 44 -0.22 8.47 0.36
C SER A 44 1.24 8.89 0.18
N TRP A 45 1.73 8.90 -1.07
CA TRP A 45 3.09 9.32 -1.40
C TRP A 45 3.34 10.79 -1.05
N LEU A 46 2.45 11.71 -1.46
CA LEU A 46 2.62 13.13 -1.16
C LEU A 46 2.53 13.40 0.35
N ARG A 47 1.73 12.63 1.10
CA ARG A 47 1.68 12.70 2.55
C ARG A 47 3.02 12.28 3.17
N GLU A 48 3.59 11.17 2.71
CA GLU A 48 4.87 10.68 3.20
C GLU A 48 6.03 11.62 2.86
N VAL A 49 6.04 12.19 1.65
CA VAL A 49 7.03 13.21 1.26
C VAL A 49 6.92 14.46 2.15
N ARG A 50 5.71 14.94 2.45
CA ARG A 50 5.51 16.06 3.38
C ARG A 50 6.00 15.73 4.78
N ARG A 51 5.72 14.52 5.27
CA ARG A 51 6.20 14.00 6.56
C ARG A 51 7.74 13.99 6.63
N ILE A 52 8.40 13.44 5.61
CA ILE A 52 9.87 13.39 5.54
C ILE A 52 10.48 14.80 5.47
N ARG A 53 9.79 15.73 4.80
CA ARG A 53 10.26 17.12 4.62
C ARG A 53 9.91 18.07 5.78
N GLY A 54 9.21 17.59 6.81
CA GLY A 54 8.74 18.45 7.92
C GLY A 54 7.79 19.57 7.47
N ILE A 55 6.98 19.31 6.44
CA ILE A 55 6.01 20.29 5.92
C ILE A 55 4.66 20.02 6.59
N GLU A 56 4.23 20.95 7.44
CA GLU A 56 2.92 20.89 8.09
C GLU A 56 1.78 21.08 7.08
N PRO A 57 0.56 20.57 7.38
CA PRO A 57 -0.61 20.80 6.56
C PRO A 57 -0.94 22.30 6.54
N GLY A 58 -0.56 23.00 5.46
CA GLY A 58 -0.64 24.46 5.38
C GLY A 58 0.49 25.12 4.58
N GLY A 59 1.54 24.38 4.23
CA GLY A 59 2.53 24.85 3.25
C GLY A 59 3.64 25.76 3.81
N THR A 60 3.74 25.90 5.13
CA THR A 60 4.89 26.55 5.78
C THR A 60 5.86 25.50 6.30
N ARG A 61 7.13 25.65 5.93
CA ARG A 61 8.24 24.84 6.44
C ARG A 61 8.39 25.16 7.93
N ALA A 62 8.40 24.14 8.80
CA ALA A 62 8.83 24.34 10.18
C ALA A 62 10.29 24.86 10.18
N PRO A 63 10.68 25.72 11.14
CA PRO A 63 12.07 26.16 11.29
C PRO A 63 13.04 25.00 11.54
#